data_AF-A0A1Q9P2Z6-F1
#
_entry.id   AF-A0A1Q9P2Z6-F1
#
_cell.length_a   1.000
_cell.length_b   1.000
_cell.length_c   1.000
_cell.angle_alpha   90.00
_cell.angle_beta   90.00
_cell.angle_gamma   90.00
#
_symmetry.space_group_name_H-M   'P 1'
#
loop_
_entity.id
_entity.type
_entity.pdbx_description
1 polymer ?
#
loop_
_entity_poly.entity_id
_entity_poly.type
_entity_poly.pdbx_seq_one_letter_code
_entity_poly.pdbx_strand_id
1 'polypeptide(L)'
;MQSVSLEGFKSSLEVLYPVTLVMNNFSNRIQLELIHVQDDKRGKGIGREVMELIIAYAEFHQMPIELSPSGSFGSSKRKLRKFYKKLGFVKNKRRRSINHYGMIRHCLLN
;
A
#
# COMPACT_ATOMS: atom_id res chain seq x y z
N MET A 1 15.15 -7.24 18.88
CA MET A 1 13.83 -6.69 18.49
C MET A 1 13.04 -7.82 17.85
N GLN A 2 11.91 -8.23 18.43
CA GLN A 2 10.99 -9.14 17.74
C GLN A 2 10.40 -8.40 16.54
N SER A 3 10.45 -8.98 15.35
CA SER A 3 9.74 -8.46 14.19
C SER A 3 8.24 -8.62 14.42
N VAL A 4 7.50 -7.50 14.34
CA VAL A 4 6.03 -7.54 14.34
C VAL A 4 5.60 -8.23 13.04
N SER A 5 4.63 -9.15 13.10
CA SER A 5 4.08 -9.80 11.91
C SER A 5 3.26 -8.82 11.07
N LEU A 6 3.09 -9.09 9.77
CA LEU A 6 2.30 -8.21 8.90
C LEU A 6 0.87 -8.04 9.41
N GLU A 7 0.27 -9.11 9.95
CA GLU A 7 -1.08 -9.04 10.50
C GLU A 7 -1.13 -8.16 11.75
N GLY A 8 -0.20 -8.32 12.69
CA GLY A 8 -0.14 -7.48 13.89
C GLY A 8 0.07 -6.01 13.55
N PHE A 9 0.93 -5.72 12.57
CA PHE A 9 1.14 -4.38 12.06
C PHE A 9 -0.13 -3.80 11.41
N LYS A 10 -0.79 -4.56 10.53
CA LYS A 10 -2.08 -4.20 9.93
C LYS A 10 -3.12 -3.88 11.00
N SER A 11 -3.34 -4.77 11.97
CA SER A 11 -4.32 -4.56 13.04
C SER A 11 -4.01 -3.29 13.84
N SER A 12 -2.73 -3.01 14.11
CA SER A 12 -2.34 -1.78 14.82
C SER A 12 -2.71 -0.53 14.04
N LEU A 13 -2.52 -0.53 12.71
CA LEU A 13 -2.93 0.60 11.86
C LEU A 13 -4.45 0.80 11.83
N GLU A 14 -5.23 -0.28 11.76
CA GLU A 14 -6.70 -0.22 11.76
C GLU A 14 -7.28 0.23 13.12
N VAL A 15 -6.54 0.05 14.22
CA VAL A 15 -6.88 0.61 15.54
C VAL A 15 -6.53 2.10 15.63
N LEU A 16 -5.36 2.49 15.13
CA LEU A 16 -4.85 3.85 15.26
C LEU A 16 -5.47 4.83 14.26
N TYR A 17 -5.88 4.34 13.10
CA TYR A 17 -6.40 5.16 12.01
C TYR A 17 -7.77 4.66 11.55
N PRO A 18 -8.67 5.56 11.10
CA PRO A 18 -9.99 5.21 10.58
C PRO A 18 -9.88 4.64 9.14
N VAL A 19 -9.22 3.49 9.02
CA VAL A 19 -8.93 2.81 7.77
C VAL A 19 -9.31 1.34 7.82
N THR A 20 -9.63 0.78 6.65
CA THR A 20 -9.68 -0.66 6.42
C THR A 20 -8.58 -1.03 5.44
N LEU A 21 -7.81 -2.06 5.80
CA LEU A 21 -6.66 -2.54 5.04
C LEU A 21 -6.86 -4.00 4.64
N VAL A 22 -6.57 -4.32 3.39
CA VAL A 22 -6.40 -5.72 2.94
C VAL A 22 -4.98 -5.86 2.44
N MET A 23 -4.18 -6.60 3.19
CA MET A 23 -2.75 -6.78 2.95
C MET A 23 -2.41 -8.27 2.97
N ASN A 24 -1.73 -8.73 1.92
CA ASN A 24 -1.31 -10.11 1.81
C ASN A 24 0.21 -10.20 1.88
N ASN A 25 0.71 -11.11 2.72
CA ASN A 25 2.13 -11.40 2.83
C ASN A 25 2.53 -12.47 1.81
N PHE A 26 3.55 -12.20 1.00
CA PHE A 26 4.20 -13.20 0.16
C PHE A 26 5.67 -13.34 0.57
N SER A 27 6.30 -14.45 0.20
CA SER A 27 7.71 -14.73 0.56
C SER A 27 8.69 -13.62 0.18
N ASN A 28 8.38 -12.79 -0.81
CA ASN A 28 9.30 -11.79 -1.35
C ASN A 28 8.67 -10.39 -1.53
N ARG A 29 7.45 -10.16 -1.07
CA ARG A 29 6.74 -8.87 -1.26
C ARG A 29 5.52 -8.76 -0.38
N ILE A 30 5.08 -7.53 -0.17
CA ILE A 30 3.79 -7.21 0.40
C ILE A 30 2.86 -6.82 -0.75
N GLN A 31 1.63 -7.31 -0.71
CA GLN A 31 0.58 -6.90 -1.63
C GLN A 31 -0.46 -6.09 -0.87
N LEU A 32 -0.69 -4.85 -1.31
CA LEU A 32 -1.75 -3.99 -0.79
C LEU A 32 -2.94 -4.04 -1.75
N GLU A 33 -3.99 -4.74 -1.34
CA GLU A 33 -5.20 -4.92 -2.13
C GLU A 33 -6.22 -3.80 -1.89
N LEU A 34 -6.38 -3.38 -0.63
CA LEU A 34 -7.28 -2.30 -0.25
C LEU A 34 -6.62 -1.40 0.79
N ILE A 35 -6.76 -0.10 0.56
CA ILE A 35 -6.67 0.93 1.59
C ILE A 35 -7.90 1.82 1.45
N HIS A 36 -8.80 1.73 2.41
CA HIS A 36 -10.03 2.51 2.45
C HIS A 36 -10.00 3.42 3.66
N VAL A 37 -9.98 4.74 3.44
CA VAL A 37 -10.18 5.74 4.51
C VAL A 37 -11.67 5.99 4.62
N GLN A 38 -12.22 5.93 5.84
CA GLN A 38 -13.62 6.27 6.13
C GLN A 38 -14.01 7.58 5.45
N ASP A 39 -15.19 7.60 4.83
CA ASP A 39 -15.61 8.66 3.90
C ASP A 39 -15.55 10.07 4.51
N ASP A 40 -16.00 10.23 5.76
CA ASP A 40 -16.01 11.49 6.52
C ASP A 40 -14.63 11.92 7.06
N LYS A 41 -13.63 11.03 6.95
CA LYS A 41 -12.24 11.29 7.34
C LYS A 41 -11.32 11.55 6.13
N ARG A 42 -11.85 11.46 4.90
CA ARG A 42 -11.08 11.74 3.68
C ARG A 42 -10.63 13.20 3.61
N GLY A 43 -9.57 13.45 2.84
CA GLY A 43 -9.00 14.80 2.68
C GLY A 43 -8.13 15.29 3.84
N LYS A 44 -8.01 14.52 4.93
CA LYS A 44 -7.25 14.89 6.14
C LYS A 44 -5.81 14.38 6.18
N GLY A 45 -5.30 13.82 5.07
CA GLY A 45 -3.93 13.29 4.99
C GLY A 45 -3.75 11.85 5.50
N ILE A 46 -4.72 11.25 6.18
CA ILE A 46 -4.66 9.91 6.78
C ILE A 46 -4.16 8.83 5.81
N GLY A 47 -4.71 8.78 4.59
CA GLY A 47 -4.28 7.78 3.60
C GLY A 47 -2.82 7.91 3.17
N ARG A 48 -2.24 9.13 3.25
CA ARG A 48 -0.80 9.34 3.00
C ARG A 48 0.02 8.84 4.18
N GLU A 49 -0.36 9.21 5.39
CA GLU A 49 0.35 8.82 6.62
C GLU A 49 0.38 7.30 6.80
N VAL A 50 -0.76 6.63 6.65
CA VAL A 50 -0.85 5.16 6.69
C VAL A 50 0.02 4.51 5.62
N MET A 51 0.04 5.05 4.40
CA MET A 51 0.93 4.54 3.34
C MET A 51 2.42 4.72 3.67
N GLU A 52 2.81 5.84 4.29
CA GLU A 52 4.19 6.08 4.71
C GLU A 52 4.62 5.09 5.80
N LEU A 53 3.73 4.73 6.73
CA LEU A 53 3.97 3.68 7.71
C LEU A 53 4.10 2.30 7.07
N ILE A 54 3.22 1.95 6.12
CA ILE A 54 3.30 0.69 5.37
C ILE A 54 4.61 0.62 4.59
N ILE A 55 5.03 1.73 3.99
CA ILE A 55 6.33 1.82 3.31
C ILE A 55 7.46 1.57 4.30
N ALA A 56 7.48 2.25 5.45
CA ALA A 56 8.52 2.07 6.46
C ALA A 56 8.63 0.61 6.94
N TYR A 57 7.49 -0.04 7.19
CA TYR A 57 7.44 -1.48 7.51
C TYR A 57 8.06 -2.31 6.37
N ALA A 58 7.63 -2.07 5.13
CA ALA A 58 8.11 -2.80 3.97
C ALA A 58 9.62 -2.64 3.73
N GLU A 59 10.15 -1.42 3.90
CA GLU A 59 11.59 -1.12 3.83
C GLU A 59 12.38 -1.87 4.92
N PHE A 60 11.91 -1.82 6.17
CA PHE A 60 12.54 -2.53 7.30
C PHE A 60 12.63 -4.04 7.05
N HIS A 61 11.61 -4.61 6.42
CA HIS A 61 11.55 -6.03 6.08
C HIS A 61 12.16 -6.39 4.71
N GLN A 62 12.66 -5.41 3.96
CA GLN A 62 13.17 -5.58 2.58
C GLN A 62 12.15 -6.23 1.63
N MET A 63 10.87 -5.94 1.83
CA MET A 63 9.76 -6.48 1.04
C MET A 63 9.17 -5.39 0.13
N PRO A 64 9.35 -5.43 -1.19
CA PRO A 64 8.70 -4.48 -2.09
C PRO A 64 7.17 -4.55 -1.96
N ILE A 65 6.49 -3.43 -2.27
CA ILE A 65 5.03 -3.34 -2.21
C ILE A 65 4.45 -3.36 -3.62
N GLU A 66 3.48 -4.22 -3.87
CA GLU A 66 2.69 -4.24 -5.11
C GLU A 66 1.23 -3.83 -4.85
N LEU A 67 0.67 -3.00 -5.74
CA LEU A 67 -0.74 -2.59 -5.68
C LEU A 67 -1.34 -2.29 -7.05
N SER A 68 -2.67 -2.23 -7.12
CA SER A 68 -3.42 -1.94 -8.34
C SER A 68 -4.36 -0.76 -8.12
N PRO A 69 -4.10 0.40 -8.75
CA PRO A 69 -5.05 1.51 -8.68
C PRO A 69 -6.37 1.10 -9.34
N SER A 70 -7.46 1.08 -8.58
CA SER A 70 -8.80 0.76 -9.06
C SER A 70 -9.78 1.90 -8.80
N GLY A 71 -10.68 2.14 -9.76
CA GLY A 71 -11.74 3.13 -9.63
C GLY A 71 -12.96 2.64 -8.84
N SER A 72 -13.01 1.34 -8.53
CA SER A 72 -14.21 0.67 -8.01
C SER A 72 -14.68 1.14 -6.63
N PHE A 73 -13.84 1.87 -5.89
CA PHE A 73 -14.07 2.23 -4.48
C PHE A 73 -14.11 3.76 -4.26
N GLY A 74 -14.65 4.51 -5.22
CA GLY A 74 -15.00 5.93 -5.02
C GLY A 74 -13.89 6.97 -5.31
N SER A 75 -12.72 6.54 -5.78
CA SER A 75 -11.68 7.45 -6.30
C SER A 75 -11.41 7.16 -7.77
N SER A 76 -10.93 8.15 -8.53
CA SER A 76 -10.60 7.90 -9.93
C SER A 76 -9.24 7.20 -10.03
N LYS A 77 -9.15 6.20 -10.91
CA LYS A 77 -7.89 5.49 -11.22
C LYS A 77 -6.75 6.46 -11.55
N ARG A 78 -7.06 7.60 -12.20
CA ARG A 78 -6.07 8.65 -12.53
C ARG A 78 -5.54 9.35 -11.26
N LYS A 79 -6.40 9.73 -10.32
CA LYS A 79 -6.00 10.34 -9.04
C LYS A 79 -5.15 9.38 -8.21
N LEU A 80 -5.57 8.12 -8.10
CA LEU A 80 -4.81 7.09 -7.37
C LEU A 80 -3.42 6.86 -7.98
N ARG A 81 -3.30 6.74 -9.30
CA ARG A 81 -1.98 6.65 -9.96
C ARG A 81 -1.06 7.82 -9.62
N LYS A 82 -1.58 9.06 -9.61
CA LYS A 82 -0.80 10.24 -9.24
C LYS A 82 -0.37 10.18 -7.77
N PHE A 83 -1.29 9.80 -6.89
CA PHE A 83 -1.01 9.63 -5.46
C PHE A 83 0.12 8.63 -5.22
N TYR A 84 0.01 7.40 -5.75
CA TYR A 84 1.04 6.38 -5.54
C TYR A 84 2.39 6.74 -6.18
N LYS A 85 2.40 7.45 -7.31
CA LYS A 85 3.66 7.96 -7.89
C LYS A 85 4.40 8.92 -6.96
N LYS A 86 3.68 9.79 -6.23
CA LYS A 86 4.29 10.68 -5.24
C LYS A 86 4.92 9.93 -4.07
N LEU A 87 4.43 8.72 -3.80
CA LEU A 87 4.98 7.80 -2.80
C LEU A 87 6.07 6.87 -3.39
N GLY A 88 6.56 7.16 -4.60
CA GLY A 88 7.65 6.41 -5.24
C GLY A 88 7.24 5.07 -5.88
N PHE A 89 5.94 4.79 -6.01
CA PHE A 89 5.49 3.65 -6.82
C PHE A 89 5.70 3.93 -8.31
N VAL A 90 6.24 2.94 -9.01
CA VAL A 90 6.46 2.96 -10.45
C VAL A 90 5.58 1.91 -11.15
N LYS A 91 5.51 1.98 -12.48
CA LYS A 91 4.85 0.92 -13.26
C LYS A 91 5.60 -0.39 -13.03
N ASN A 92 4.91 -1.43 -12.55
CA ASN A 92 5.53 -2.76 -12.47
C ASN A 92 5.77 -3.30 -13.88
N LYS A 93 7.05 -3.48 -14.26
CA LYS A 93 7.52 -3.84 -15.60
C LYS A 93 7.62 -5.36 -15.85
N ARG A 94 7.52 -6.22 -14.84
CA ARG A 94 7.64 -7.69 -14.97
C ARG A 94 6.44 -8.36 -15.66
N ARG A 95 5.69 -7.66 -16.53
CA ARG A 95 4.34 -8.06 -16.95
C ARG A 95 4.26 -8.73 -18.32
N ARG A 96 3.80 -9.98 -18.31
CA ARG A 96 3.01 -10.59 -19.40
C ARG A 96 1.54 -10.65 -18.94
N SER A 97 0.67 -9.89 -19.61
CA SER A 97 -0.80 -10.08 -19.71
C SER A 97 -1.75 -10.01 -18.49
N ILE A 98 -2.75 -9.13 -18.64
CA ILE A 98 -4.16 -9.14 -18.20
C ILE A 98 -4.57 -8.96 -16.71
N ASN A 99 -4.03 -9.64 -15.68
CA ASN A 99 -4.68 -9.65 -14.34
C ASN A 99 -3.82 -9.27 -13.09
N HIS A 100 -2.70 -8.54 -13.22
CA HIS A 100 -1.82 -8.29 -12.05
C HIS A 100 -1.47 -6.82 -11.75
N TYR A 101 -1.22 -6.58 -10.45
CA TYR A 101 -1.03 -5.31 -9.74
C TYR A 101 -0.29 -4.22 -10.54
N GLY A 102 -0.98 -3.09 -10.73
CA GLY A 102 -0.67 -1.94 -11.59
C GLY A 102 0.61 -1.15 -11.29
N MET A 103 1.14 -1.25 -10.08
CA MET A 103 2.29 -0.48 -9.62
C MET A 103 3.11 -1.27 -8.60
N ILE A 104 4.41 -0.98 -8.52
CA ILE A 104 5.33 -1.54 -7.52
C ILE A 104 6.17 -0.43 -6.92
N ARG A 105 6.45 -0.51 -5.63
CA ARG A 105 7.48 0.26 -4.96
C ARG A 105 8.57 -0.72 -4.52
N HIS A 106 9.78 -0.49 -5.02
CA HIS A 106 10.96 -1.22 -4.57
C HIS A 106 11.41 -0.67 -3.22
N CYS A 107 11.99 -1.54 -2.39
CA CYS A 107 12.73 -1.07 -1.23
C CYS A 107 13.94 -0.27 -1.71
N LEU A 108 14.27 0.79 -0.99
CA LEU A 108 15.51 1.51 -1.18
C LEU A 108 16.65 0.57 -0.73
N LEU A 109 17.62 0.35 -1.62
CA LEU A 109 18.87 -0.28 -1.22
C LEU A 109 19.60 0.76 -0.36
N ASN A 110 19.73 0.48 0.93
CA ASN A 110 20.58 1.25 1.84
C ASN A 110 22.05 1.01 1.52
#